data_AF-A0A958IMK9-F1
#
_entry.id   AF-A0A958IMK9-F1
#
_cell.length_a   1.000
_cell.length_b   1.000
_cell.length_c   1.000
_cell.angle_alpha   90.00
_cell.angle_beta   90.00
_cell.angle_gamma   90.00
#
_symmetry.space_group_name_H-M   'P 1'
#
loop_
_entity.id
_entity.type
_entity.pdbx_description
1 polymer ?
#
loop_
_entity_poly.entity_id
_entity_poly.type
_entity_poly.pdbx_seq_one_letter_code
_entity_poly.pdbx_strand_id
1 'polypeptide(L)' 'QDRLFDSFVTSGKESGTGLGLAIVKKIIDEHNGRIVIDSKPESGATFWVKLPIYTRN' A
#
# COMPACT_ATOMS: atom_id res chain seq x y z
N GLN A 1 9.68 -7.89 -2.50
CA GLN A 1 9.38 -6.44 -2.36
C GLN A 1 8.25 -6.27 -1.33
N ASP A 2 8.28 -7.10 -0.28
CA ASP A 2 7.11 -7.38 0.57
C ASP A 2 7.13 -6.64 1.90
N ARG A 3 8.33 -6.26 2.37
CA ARG A 3 8.50 -5.58 3.66
C ARG A 3 7.88 -4.18 3.72
N LEU A 4 7.54 -3.59 2.58
CA LEU A 4 7.01 -2.22 2.53
C LEU A 4 5.61 -2.10 3.16
N PHE A 5 4.87 -3.21 3.27
CA PHE A 5 3.57 -3.27 3.94
C PHE A 5 3.65 -3.78 5.37
N ASP A 6 4.84 -4.15 5.85
CA ASP A 6 5.03 -4.56 7.23
C ASP A 6 4.91 -3.34 8.14
N SER A 7 4.24 -3.52 9.28
CA SER A 7 4.14 -2.49 10.30
C SER A 7 5.53 -2.03 10.75
N PHE A 8 5.67 -0.73 11.01
CA PHE A 8 6.89 -0.09 11.53
C PHE A 8 8.05 -0.01 10.53
N VAL A 9 7.83 -0.30 9.25
CA VAL A 9 8.85 -0.08 8.21
C VAL A 9 8.88 1.38 7.78
N THR A 10 10.04 2.01 7.93
CA THR A 10 10.30 3.41 7.56
C THR A 10 11.63 3.53 6.82
N SER A 11 11.78 4.53 5.97
CA SER A 11 13.06 4.84 5.33
C SER A 11 13.21 6.35 5.26
N GLY A 12 14.06 6.91 6.12
CA GLY A 12 14.50 8.31 6.04
C GLY A 12 13.56 9.37 6.60
N LYS A 13 12.49 9.03 7.32
CA LYS A 13 11.61 10.02 7.98
C LYS A 13 11.65 9.81 9.49
N GLU A 14 12.33 10.71 10.21
CA GLU A 14 12.56 10.61 11.66
C GLU A 14 11.26 10.48 12.49
N SER A 15 10.15 11.06 12.00
CA SER A 15 8.84 11.00 12.67
C SER A 15 7.82 10.10 11.98
N GLY A 16 8.23 9.31 10.98
CA GLY A 16 7.34 8.35 10.33
C GLY A 16 7.13 7.13 11.21
N THR A 17 5.89 6.74 11.49
CA THR A 17 5.59 5.54 12.30
C THR A 17 5.71 4.23 11.51
N GLY A 18 5.75 4.30 10.18
CA GLY A 18 5.79 3.11 9.31
C GLY A 18 4.49 2.32 9.29
N LEU A 19 3.37 2.90 9.75
CA LEU A 19 2.08 2.22 9.83
C LEU A 19 1.16 2.50 8.63
N GLY A 20 1.40 3.58 7.88
CA GLY A 20 0.48 4.04 6.84
C GLY A 20 0.21 2.98 5.76
N LEU A 21 1.26 2.36 5.22
CA LEU A 21 1.10 1.34 4.17
C LEU A 21 0.53 0.02 4.70
N ALA A 22 0.84 -0.35 5.94
CA ALA A 22 0.23 -1.51 6.59
C ALA A 22 -1.30 -1.31 6.72
N ILE A 23 -1.75 -0.11 7.12
CA ILE A 23 -3.18 0.23 7.19
C ILE A 23 -3.82 0.20 5.80
N VAL A 24 -3.17 0.78 4.78
CA VAL A 24 -3.67 0.75 3.40
C VAL A 24 -3.85 -0.69 2.90
N LYS A 25 -2.86 -1.56 3.13
CA LYS A 25 -2.94 -2.97 2.74
C LYS A 25 -4.13 -3.66 3.40
N LYS A 26 -4.30 -3.46 4.71
CA LYS A 26 -5.43 -4.02 5.47
C LYS A 26 -6.78 -3.57 4.91
N ILE A 27 -6.96 -2.27 4.67
CA ILE A 27 -8.22 -1.72 4.10
C ILE A 27 -8.50 -2.36 2.74
N ILE A 28 -7.51 -2.43 1.86
CA ILE A 28 -7.68 -3.00 0.52
C ILE A 28 -8.04 -4.48 0.59
N ASP A 29 -7.39 -5.23 1.48
CA ASP A 29 -7.69 -6.66 1.67
C ASP A 29 -9.09 -6.90 2.23
N GLU A 30 -9.54 -6.09 3.20
CA GLU A 30 -10.92 -6.13 3.73
C GLU A 30 -11.98 -5.85 2.66
N HIS A 31 -11.61 -5.12 1.60
CA HIS A 31 -12.47 -4.86 0.44
C HIS A 31 -12.32 -5.89 -0.69
N ASN A 32 -11.63 -7.01 -0.45
CA ASN A 32 -11.28 -8.02 -1.47
C ASN A 32 -10.53 -7.42 -2.66
N GLY A 33 -9.75 -6.37 -2.41
CA GLY A 33 -8.96 -5.67 -3.39
C GLY A 33 -7.54 -6.22 -3.52
N ARG A 34 -6.75 -5.54 -4.33
CA ARG A 34 -5.32 -5.80 -4.49
C ARG A 34 -4.56 -4.50 -4.69
N ILE A 35 -3.37 -4.42 -4.08
CA ILE A 35 -2.41 -3.34 -4.31
C ILE A 35 -1.14 -3.89 -4.98
N VAL A 36 -0.60 -3.14 -5.95
CA VAL A 36 0.69 -3.41 -6.61
C VAL A 36 1.51 -2.13 -6.59
N ILE A 37 2.81 -2.27 -6.39
CA ILE A 37 3.74 -1.13 -6.33
C ILE A 37 4.74 -1.27 -7.47
N ASP A 38 4.84 -0.24 -8.28
CA ASP A 38 5.95 -0.03 -9.21
C ASP A 38 6.79 1.14 -8.69
N SER A 39 8.02 0.87 -8.31
CA SER A 39 8.92 1.89 -7.78
C SER A 39 10.32 1.65 -8.34
N LYS A 40 10.94 2.71 -8.85
CA LYS A 40 12.33 2.69 -9.28
C LYS A 40 13.07 3.81 -8.55
N PRO A 41 14.29 3.54 -8.04
CA PRO A 41 15.14 4.61 -7.50
C PRO A 41 15.18 5.78 -8.48
N GLU A 42 15.14 7.00 -7.95
CA GLU A 42 15.22 8.25 -8.73
C GLU A 42 14.05 8.53 -9.69
N SER A 43 13.08 7.61 -9.85
CA SER A 43 11.90 7.78 -10.71
C SER A 43 10.58 7.89 -9.94
N GLY A 44 10.63 7.85 -8.61
CA GLY A 44 9.45 7.86 -7.74
C GLY A 44 8.78 6.50 -7.58
N ALA A 45 7.53 6.51 -7.11
CA ALA A 45 6.74 5.32 -6.82
C ALA A 45 5.29 5.48 -7.27
N THR A 46 4.75 4.43 -7.89
CA THR A 46 3.36 4.33 -8.34
C THR A 46 2.69 3.16 -7.63
N PHE A 47 1.51 3.42 -7.06
CA PHE A 47 0.70 2.44 -6.35
C PHE A 47 -0.59 2.20 -7.13
N TRP A 48 -0.81 0.97 -7.56
CA TRP A 48 -2.00 0.54 -8.28
C TRP A 48 -2.94 -0.19 -7.34
N VAL A 49 -4.16 0.31 -7.18
CA VAL A 49 -5.21 -0.33 -6.37
C VAL A 49 -6.30 -0.87 -7.28
N LYS A 50 -6.67 -2.13 -7.09
CA LYS A 50 -7.79 -2.79 -7.76
C LYS A 50 -8.84 -3.14 -6.71
N LEU A 51 -10.08 -2.77 -6.94
CA LEU A 51 -11.22 -3.08 -6.08
C LEU A 51 -12.33 -3.74 -6.91
N PRO A 52 -13.10 -4.67 -6.34
CA PRO A 52 -14.31 -5.18 -6.98
C PRO A 52 -15.33 -4.05 -7.19
N ILE A 53 -16.01 -4.06 -8.35
CA ILE A 53 -17.13 -3.16 -8.63
C ILE A 53 -18.41 -3.86 -8.19
N TYR A 54 -19.18 -3.25 -7.29
CA TYR A 54 -20.49 -3.75 -6.87
C TYR A 54 -21.58 -2.98 -7.60
N THR A 55 -22.27 -3.65 -8.52
CA THR A 55 -23.48 -3.11 -9.14
C THR A 55 -24.67 -3.45 -8.25
N ARG A 56 -25.51 -2.47 -7.94
CA ARG A 56 -26.84 -2.74 -7.34
C ARG A 56 -27.76 -3.29 -8.43
N ASN A 57 -28.37 -4.44 -8.17
CA ASN A 57 -29.47 -4.98 -8.98
C ASN A 57 -30.72 -4.13 -8.85
#